data_AF-A0A946QJP3-F1
#
_entry.id   AF-A0A946QJP3-F1
#
_cell.length_a   1.000
_cell.length_b   1.000
_cell.length_c   1.000
_cell.angle_alpha   90.00
_cell.angle_beta   90.00
_cell.angle_gamma   90.00
#
_symmetry.space_group_name_H-M   'P 1'
#
loop_
_entity.id
_entity.type
_entity.pdbx_description
1 polymer ?
#
loop_
_entity_poly.entity_id
_entity_poly.type
_entity_poly.pdbx_seq_one_letter_code
_entity_poly.pdbx_strand_id
1 'polypeptide(L)' 'MNDKTRKLQVRFNQQQLELLDNLKASGKFGNSYEEVIRSVFRQYVAQTIGRRQS' A
#
# COMPACT_ATOMS: atom_id res chain seq x y z
N MET A 1 -4.89 19.21 12.51
CA MET A 1 -4.61 18.20 11.48
C MET A 1 -3.09 18.14 11.30
N ASN A 2 -2.43 17.07 11.74
CA ASN A 2 -0.96 16.95 11.68
C ASN A 2 -0.56 16.46 10.28
N ASP A 3 -0.55 17.38 9.31
CA ASP A 3 -0.34 17.08 7.89
C ASP A 3 1.16 16.95 7.53
N LYS A 4 1.87 16.05 8.22
CA LYS A 4 3.26 15.72 7.85
C LYS A 4 3.29 14.56 6.86
N THR A 5 2.66 14.76 5.70
CA THR A 5 2.80 13.84 4.58
C THR A 5 4.24 13.89 4.07
N ARG A 6 5.01 12.81 4.28
CA ARG A 6 6.39 12.69 3.80
C ARG A 6 6.40 11.93 2.48
N LYS A 7 7.00 12.51 1.45
CA LYS A 7 7.26 11.80 0.19
C LYS A 7 8.44 10.87 0.39
N LEU A 8 8.28 9.61 -0.01
CA LEU A 8 9.32 8.59 0.02
C LEU A 8 9.56 8.10 -1.40
N GLN A 9 10.83 7.94 -1.76
CA GLN A 9 11.20 7.23 -2.99
C GLN A 9 11.51 5.78 -2.62
N VAL A 10 10.87 4.86 -3.33
CA VAL A 10 11.03 3.41 -3.12
C VAL A 10 11.39 2.79 -4.47
N ARG A 11 12.31 1.83 -4.45
CA ARG A 11 12.64 1.02 -5.61
C ARG A 11 12.04 -0.36 -5.44
N PHE A 12 11.43 -0.84 -6.51
CA PHE A 12 10.88 -2.18 -6.60
C PHE A 12 11.70 -2.99 -7.60
N ASN A 13 11.86 -4.27 -7.33
CA ASN A 13 12.36 -5.20 -8.35
C ASN A 13 11.25 -5.54 -9.36
N GLN A 14 11.60 -6.27 -10.41
CA GLN A 14 10.65 -6.60 -11.49
C GLN A 14 9.44 -7.40 -11.00
N GLN A 15 9.64 -8.42 -10.17
CA GLN A 15 8.55 -9.25 -9.64
C GLN A 15 7.57 -8.42 -8.79
N GLN A 16 8.08 -7.48 -8.00
CA GLN A 16 7.27 -6.56 -7.22
C GLN A 16 6.48 -5.58 -8.10
N LEU A 17 7.06 -5.12 -9.21
CA LEU A 17 6.36 -4.27 -10.17
C LEU A 17 5.21 -5.02 -10.85
N GLU A 18 5.42 -6.27 -11.27
CA GLU A 18 4.37 -7.11 -11.86
C GLU A 18 3.21 -7.32 -10.89
N LEU A 19 3.50 -7.54 -9.60
CA LEU A 19 2.47 -7.62 -8.56
C LEU A 19 1.68 -6.31 -8.43
N LEU A 20 2.37 -5.17 -8.41
CA LEU A 20 1.73 -3.85 -8.32
C LEU A 20 0.86 -3.55 -9.54
N ASP A 21 1.30 -3.93 -10.74
CA ASP A 21 0.52 -3.79 -11.97
C ASP A 21 -0.75 -4.63 -11.93
N ASN A 22 -0.66 -5.89 -11.51
CA ASN A 22 -1.83 -6.75 -11.35
C ASN A 22 -2.83 -6.19 -10.32
N LEU A 23 -2.35 -5.67 -9.19
CA LEU A 23 -3.19 -5.07 -8.15
C LEU A 23 -3.85 -3.76 -8.61
N LYS A 24 -3.14 -2.95 -9.40
CA LYS A 24 -3.68 -1.73 -10.02
C LYS A 24 -4.72 -2.08 -11.07
N ALA A 25 -4.45 -3.06 -11.93
CA ALA A 25 -5.37 -3.53 -12.96
C ALA A 25 -6.67 -4.10 -12.38
N SER A 26 -6.62 -4.67 -11.17
CA SER A 26 -7.81 -5.18 -10.50
C SER A 26 -8.78 -4.09 -10.02
N GLY A 27 -8.36 -2.81 -9.99
CA GLY A 27 -9.16 -1.66 -9.53
C GLY A 27 -9.59 -1.70 -8.05
N LYS A 28 -9.25 -2.76 -7.32
CA LYS A 28 -9.75 -3.05 -5.95
C LYS A 28 -9.07 -2.17 -4.90
N PHE A 29 -7.82 -1.78 -5.15
CA PHE A 29 -6.96 -1.10 -4.18
C PHE A 29 -6.64 0.35 -4.57
N GLY A 30 -7.12 0.80 -5.72
CA GLY A 30 -6.83 2.12 -6.32
C GLY A 30 -6.40 2.00 -7.77
N ASN A 31 -6.28 3.16 -8.44
CA ASN A 31 -5.94 3.24 -9.87
C ASN A 31 -4.49 3.72 -10.10
N SER A 32 -3.79 4.10 -9.04
CA SER A 32 -2.37 4.46 -9.05
C SER A 32 -1.56 3.59 -8.10
N TYR A 33 -0.24 3.48 -8.34
CA TYR A 33 0.64 2.73 -7.45
C TYR A 33 0.61 3.27 -6.02
N GLU A 34 0.52 4.59 -5.84
CA GLU A 34 0.48 5.19 -4.50
C GLU A 34 -0.80 4.77 -3.75
N GLU A 35 -1.95 4.78 -4.42
CA GLU A 35 -3.21 4.33 -3.82
C GLU A 35 -3.18 2.84 -3.48
N VAL A 36 -2.68 2.02 -4.41
CA VAL A 36 -2.53 0.58 -4.19
C VAL A 36 -1.65 0.31 -2.98
N ILE A 37 -0.45 0.90 -2.93
CA ILE A 37 0.49 0.75 -1.81
C ILE A 37 -0.15 1.21 -0.51
N ARG A 38 -0.81 2.38 -0.51
CA ARG A 38 -1.48 2.94 0.67
C ARG A 38 -2.60 2.03 1.18
N SER A 39 -3.43 1.49 0.29
CA SER A 39 -4.52 0.57 0.63
C SER A 39 -4.00 -0.74 1.22
N VAL A 40 -2.98 -1.34 0.57
CA VAL A 40 -2.36 -2.58 1.05
C VAL A 40 -1.71 -2.36 2.42
N PHE A 41 -0.96 -1.27 2.61
CA PHE A 41 -0.36 -0.93 3.90
C PHE A 41 -1.41 -0.74 5.00
N ARG A 42 -2.52 -0.06 4.71
CA ARG A 42 -3.62 0.12 5.68
C ARG A 42 -4.22 -1.21 6.11
N GLN A 43 -4.44 -2.14 5.17
CA GLN A 43 -4.94 -3.47 5.49
C GLN A 43 -3.94 -4.26 6.34
N TYR A 44 -2.66 -4.23 5.98
CA TYR A 44 -1.61 -4.88 6.76
C TYR A 44 -1.53 -4.32 8.19
N VAL A 45 -1.56 -3.01 8.36
CA VAL A 45 -1.56 -2.34 9.67
C VAL A 45 -2.78 -2.74 10.49
N ALA A 46 -3.98 -2.71 9.89
CA ALA A 46 -5.21 -3.11 10.57
C ALA A 46 -5.15 -4.56 11.07
N GLN A 47 -4.61 -5.48 10.27
CA GLN A 47 -4.48 -6.89 10.63
C GLN A 47 -3.37 -7.15 11.67
N THR A 48 -2.26 -6.44 11.57
CA THR A 48 -1.05 -6.73 12.37
C THR A 48 -1.03 -5.99 13.70
N ILE A 49 -1.47 -4.73 13.70
CA ILE A 49 -1.48 -3.89 14.89
C ILE A 49 -2.82 -4.03 15.62
N GLY A 50 -3.94 -4.18 14.91
CA GLY A 50 -5.26 -4.41 15.51
C GLY A 50 -5.41 -5.75 16.24
N ARG A 51 -4.60 -6.77 15.92
CA ARG A 51 -4.62 -8.08 16.59
C ARG A 51 -3.75 -8.18 17.86
N ARG A 52 -2.93 -7.17 18.16
CA ARG A 52 -2.00 -7.22 19.31
C ARG A 52 -2.60 -6.66 20.61
N GLN A 53 -3.90 -6.34 20.63
CA GLN A 53 -4.62 -5.79 21.79
C GLN A 53 -5.91 -6.57 22.12
N SER A 54 -5.93 -7.89 21.96
CA SER A 54 -6.97 -8.75 22.54
C SER A 54 -6.35 -9.92 23.27
#